data_AF-A0A3M8T1Z4-F1
#
_entry.id   AF-A0A3M8T1Z4-F1
#
_cell.length_a   1.000
_cell.length_b   1.000
_cell.length_c   1.000
_cell.angle_alpha   90.00
_cell.angle_beta   90.00
_cell.angle_gamma   90.00
#
_symmetry.space_group_name_H-M   'P 1'
#
loop_
_entity.id
_entity.type
_entity.pdbx_description
1 polymer ?
#
loop_
_entity_poly.entity_id
_entity_poly.type
_entity_poly.pdbx_seq_one_letter_code
_entity_poly.pdbx_strand_id
1 'polypeptide(L)' 'MGPDQPRTSTVEKGAFCLARCTCGWIGPARRARSLARDDASVHTTDRHSSATNGTPPPGISSDQATGRHTQ' A
#
# COMPACT_ATOMS: atom_id res chain seq x y z
N MET A 1 -11.29 -6.21 -11.02
CA MET A 1 -11.10 -5.19 -9.96
C MET A 1 -10.03 -5.75 -9.02
N GLY A 2 -8.80 -5.26 -9.09
CA GLY A 2 -7.64 -5.87 -8.41
C GLY A 2 -7.64 -5.61 -6.89
N PRO A 3 -7.25 -6.59 -6.07
CA PRO A 3 -7.20 -6.47 -4.61
C PRO A 3 -5.88 -5.83 -4.15
N ASP A 4 -5.92 -5.23 -2.96
CA ASP A 4 -4.76 -4.84 -2.15
C ASP A 4 -4.11 -3.47 -2.37
N GLN A 5 -4.86 -2.48 -2.83
CA GLN A 5 -4.49 -1.10 -2.46
C GLN A 5 -4.96 -0.85 -1.03
N PRO A 6 -4.05 -0.59 -0.08
CA PRO A 6 -4.44 -0.31 1.29
C PRO A 6 -5.31 0.94 1.34
N ARG A 7 -6.61 0.72 1.54
CA ARG A 7 -7.59 1.78 1.48
C ARG A 7 -7.71 2.40 2.86
N THR A 8 -7.01 3.50 3.09
CA THR A 8 -7.32 4.38 4.20
C THR A 8 -8.60 5.15 3.88
N SER A 9 -9.44 5.33 4.89
CA SER A 9 -10.70 6.08 4.78
C SER A 9 -10.86 6.95 6.01
N THR A 10 -11.32 8.18 5.79
CA THR A 10 -11.61 9.10 6.89
C THR A 10 -13.09 9.03 7.24
N VAL A 11 -13.40 8.85 8.52
CA VAL A 11 -14.76 8.82 9.05
C VAL A 11 -14.99 10.08 9.87
N GLU A 12 -16.09 10.78 9.59
CA GLU A 12 -16.47 11.99 10.31
C GLU A 12 -17.48 11.64 11.41
N LYS A 13 -17.19 12.07 12.64
CA LYS A 13 -18.07 11.98 13.82
C LYS A 13 -18.29 13.39 14.38
N GLY A 14 -19.31 14.06 13.88
CA GLY A 14 -19.65 15.43 14.26
C GLY A 14 -18.52 16.41 13.91
N ALA A 15 -17.91 17.05 14.92
CA ALA A 15 -16.79 17.98 14.73
C ALA A 15 -15.41 17.30 14.64
N PHE A 16 -15.35 15.97 14.70
CA PHE A 16 -14.11 15.19 14.66
C PHE A 16 -14.04 14.33 13.42
N CYS A 17 -12.82 14.14 12.91
CA CYS A 17 -12.49 13.29 11.79
C CYS A 17 -11.43 12.28 12.23
N LEU A 18 -11.66 11.03 11.89
CA LEU A 18 -10.86 9.86 12.28
C LEU A 18 -10.36 9.17 11.02
N ALA A 19 -9.07 8.87 10.94
CA ALA A 19 -8.55 7.98 9.92
C ALA A 19 -8.75 6.53 10.34
N ARG A 20 -9.19 5.67 9.43
CA ARG A 20 -9.17 4.21 9.60
C ARG A 20 -8.50 3.56 8.41
N CYS A 21 -7.76 2.51 8.68
CA CYS A 21 -7.13 1.70 7.66
C CYS A 21 -7.78 0.32 7.59
N THR A 22 -7.78 -0.29 6.41
CA THR A 22 -8.26 -1.66 6.20
C THR A 22 -7.40 -2.71 6.92
N CYS A 23 -6.16 -2.37 7.31
CA CYS A 23 -5.31 -3.21 8.16
C CYS A 23 -5.74 -3.26 9.64
N GLY A 24 -6.77 -2.49 10.03
CA GLY A 24 -7.30 -2.42 11.40
C GLY A 24 -6.78 -1.24 12.23
N TRP A 25 -5.84 -0.45 11.71
CA TRP A 25 -5.36 0.75 12.40
C TRP A 25 -6.41 1.87 12.43
N ILE A 26 -6.49 2.57 13.57
CA ILE A 26 -7.35 3.74 13.76
C ILE A 26 -6.48 4.90 14.24
N GLY A 27 -6.53 6.00 13.48
CA GLY A 27 -5.83 7.23 13.79
C GLY A 27 -6.53 8.05 14.87
N PRO A 28 -5.82 9.02 15.45
CA PRO A 28 -6.34 9.92 16.48
C PRO A 28 -7.52 10.78 16.01
N ALA A 29 -8.40 11.17 16.94
CA ALA A 29 -9.49 12.11 16.66
C ALA A 29 -8.96 13.52 16.38
N ARG A 30 -9.05 13.99 15.13
CA ARG A 30 -8.63 15.35 14.75
C ARG A 30 -9.85 16.19 14.37
N ARG A 31 -9.90 17.47 14.76
CA ARG A 31 -10.93 18.40 14.24
C ARG A 31 -10.64 18.82 12.80
N ALA A 32 -9.36 18.97 12.46
CA ALA A 32 -8.94 19.34 11.11
C ALA A 32 -8.95 18.10 10.20
N ARG A 33 -9.80 18.12 9.17
CA ARG A 33 -9.87 17.04 8.17
C ARG A 33 -8.56 16.80 7.44
N SER A 34 -7.84 17.89 7.11
CA SER A 34 -6.54 17.79 6.44
C SER A 34 -5.54 17.02 7.31
N LEU A 35 -5.50 17.35 8.61
CA LEU A 35 -4.63 16.68 9.56
C LEU A 35 -4.97 15.18 9.71
N ALA A 36 -6.26 14.81 9.69
CA ALA A 36 -6.67 13.40 9.68
C ALA A 36 -6.24 12.67 8.39
N ARG A 37 -6.24 13.35 7.24
CA ARG A 37 -5.75 12.79 5.97
C ARG A 37 -4.23 12.65 5.96
N ASP A 38 -3.50 13.61 6.50
CA ASP A 38 -2.04 13.52 6.67
C ASP A 38 -1.66 12.32 7.54
N ASP A 39 -2.32 12.13 8.69
CA ASP A 39 -2.12 11.00 9.60
C ASP A 39 -2.36 9.66 8.86
N ALA A 40 -3.43 9.59 8.06
CA ALA A 40 -3.73 8.43 7.22
C ALA A 40 -2.65 8.19 6.15
N SER A 41 -2.15 9.24 5.50
CA SER A 41 -1.13 9.18 4.45
C SER A 41 0.21 8.69 5.00
N VAL A 42 0.64 9.26 6.13
CA VAL A 42 1.83 8.84 6.87
C VAL A 42 1.72 7.37 7.26
N HIS A 43 0.56 6.93 7.77
CA HIS A 43 0.34 5.53 8.09
C HIS A 43 0.42 4.63 6.85
N THR A 44 -0.24 4.97 5.74
CA THR A 44 -0.12 4.16 4.50
C THR A 44 1.31 4.04 4.02
N THR A 45 2.08 5.12 4.09
CA THR A 45 3.51 5.10 3.78
C THR A 45 4.21 4.22 4.81
N ASP A 46 4.28 4.56 6.08
CA ASP A 46 5.03 3.80 7.09
C ASP A 46 4.67 2.30 7.13
N ARG A 47 3.37 1.98 7.23
CA ARG A 47 2.90 0.61 7.43
C ARG A 47 2.80 -0.23 6.16
N HIS A 48 2.58 0.38 5.00
CA HIS A 48 2.35 -0.36 3.75
C HIS A 48 3.37 -0.06 2.66
N SER A 49 4.26 0.92 2.82
CA SER A 49 5.44 1.06 1.95
C SER A 49 6.44 -0.08 2.14
N SER A 50 6.34 -0.85 3.23
CA SER A 50 7.08 -2.09 3.42
C SER A 50 6.44 -3.30 2.73
N ALA A 51 5.24 -3.14 2.13
CA ALA A 51 4.48 -4.23 1.50
C ALA A 51 4.65 -4.34 -0.02
N THR A 52 5.50 -3.53 -0.66
CA THR A 52 5.93 -3.81 -2.05
C THR A 52 6.97 -4.93 -2.09
N ASN A 53 6.70 -6.03 -1.38
CA ASN A 53 7.32 -7.32 -1.66
C ASN A 53 6.53 -8.01 -2.78
N GLY A 54 7.07 -7.97 -3.99
CA GLY A 54 7.05 -9.14 -4.88
C GLY A 54 5.82 -9.39 -5.74
N THR A 55 5.45 -8.49 -6.66
CA THR A 55 4.92 -8.95 -7.95
C THR A 55 6.01 -8.84 -9.00
N PRO A 56 6.84 -9.88 -9.23
CA PRO A 56 7.60 -9.95 -10.47
C PRO A 56 6.62 -10.02 -11.64
N PRO A 57 6.90 -9.37 -12.78
CA PRO A 57 6.09 -9.52 -13.98
C PRO A 57 6.04 -11.01 -14.37
N PRO A 58 4.89 -11.54 -14.85
CA PRO A 58 4.85 -12.90 -15.39
C PRO A 58 5.88 -13.02 -16.51
N GLY A 59 6.67 -14.09 -16.44
CA GLY A 59 7.99 -14.18 -17.05
C GLY A 59 8.05 -13.85 -18.54
N ILE A 60 9.08 -13.07 -18.91
CA ILE A 60 9.72 -13.27 -20.20
C ILE A 60 10.66 -14.47 -20.05
N SER A 61 10.33 -15.56 -20.73
CA SER A 61 11.08 -16.81 -20.69
C SER A 61 12.56 -16.58 -20.99
N SER A 62 13.42 -16.94 -20.04
CA SER A 62 14.84 -17.18 -20.30
C SER A 62 15.01 -18.64 -20.74
N ASP A 63 14.46 -18.99 -21.91
CA ASP A 63 15.01 -20.09 -22.68
C ASP A 63 16.09 -19.49 -23.58
N GLN A 64 17.35 -19.81 -23.30
CA GLN A 64 18.46 -20.00 -24.25
C GLN A 64 19.76 -20.13 -23.45
N ALA A 65 19.79 -21.16 -22.60
CA ALA A 65 21.01 -21.78 -22.12
C ALA A 65 21.08 -23.19 -22.72
N THR A 66 21.74 -23.36 -23.86
CA THR A 66 22.49 -24.59 -24.15
C THR A 66 23.62 -24.25 -25.11
N GLY A 67 24.85 -24.48 -24.65
CA GLY A 67 26.07 -24.21 -25.38
C GLY A 67 26.16 -24.95 -26.72
N ARG A 68 26.84 -24.31 -27.67
CA ARG A 68 27.11 -24.88 -28.99
C ARG A 68 28.61 -24.76 -29.33
N HIS A 69 29.32 -25.81 -28.90
CA HIS A 69 30.45 -26.50 -29.55
C HIS A 69 31.71 -25.69 -29.93
N THR A 70 32.80 -26.02 -29.24
CA THR A 70 34.19 -25.93 -29.73
C THR A 70 34.36 -26.69 -31.05
N GLN A 71 35.07 -26.08 -32.00
CA GLN A 71 36.10 -26.76 -32.78
C GLN A 71 37.34 -25.87 -32.79
#